data_AF-A0A2X1SNH7-F1
#
_entry.id   AF-A0A2X1SNH7-F1
#
_cell.length_a   1.000
_cell.length_b   1.000
_cell.length_c   1.000
_cell.angle_alpha   90.00
_cell.angle_beta   90.00
_cell.angle_gamma   90.00
#
_symmetry.space_group_name_H-M   'P 1'
#
loop_
_entity.id
_entity.type
_entity.pdbx_description
1 polymer ?
#
loop_
_entity_poly.entity_id
_entity_poly.type
_entity_poly.pdbx_seq_one_letter_code
_entity_poly.pdbx_strand_id
1 'polypeptide(L)'
;MPPVLRRRAIDALLQGLCFHYDSLANRVQCSITTLAIECGLATESAAGKLSITRATRALTFLSELGLITYQTEYDPLIGCYIPTDITFTLALFCRSRCV
;
A
#
# COMPACT_ATOMS: atom_id res chain seq x y z
N MET A 1 1.14 -16.25 12.08
CA MET A 1 2.25 -15.27 11.87
C MET A 1 2.56 -15.21 10.36
N PRO A 2 2.57 -14.04 9.70
CA PRO A 2 2.83 -13.96 8.26
C PRO A 2 4.26 -14.41 7.90
N PRO A 3 4.49 -14.95 6.69
CA PRO A 3 5.82 -15.34 6.20
C PRO A 3 6.80 -14.15 6.17
N VAL A 4 8.10 -14.41 6.31
CA VAL A 4 9.15 -13.37 6.41
C VAL A 4 9.10 -12.36 5.26
N LEU A 5 8.95 -12.85 4.02
CA LEU A 5 8.87 -11.99 2.84
C LEU A 5 7.63 -11.08 2.86
N ARG A 6 6.51 -11.57 3.40
CA ARG A 6 5.29 -10.77 3.54
C ARG A 6 5.46 -9.69 4.60
N ARG A 7 6.16 -9.97 5.71
CA ARG A 7 6.48 -8.94 6.72
C ARG A 7 7.36 -7.84 6.13
N ARG A 8 8.45 -8.21 5.45
CA ARG A 8 9.32 -7.23 4.78
C ARG A 8 8.56 -6.35 3.79
N ALA A 9 7.62 -6.93 3.04
CA ALA A 9 6.78 -6.17 2.13
C ALA A 9 5.82 -5.22 2.88
N ILE A 10 5.22 -5.66 3.98
CA ILE A 10 4.36 -4.82 4.83
C ILE A 10 5.18 -3.68 5.46
N ASP A 11 6.36 -3.97 6.00
CA ASP A 11 7.23 -2.97 6.63
C ASP A 11 7.66 -1.89 5.60
N ALA A 12 8.09 -2.31 4.41
CA ALA A 12 8.44 -1.40 3.33
C ALA A 12 7.23 -0.56 2.88
N LEU A 13 6.05 -1.17 2.73
CA LEU A 13 4.83 -0.44 2.37
C LEU A 13 4.41 0.56 3.42
N LEU A 14 4.41 0.20 4.71
CA LEU A 14 4.04 1.11 5.77
C LEU A 14 4.98 2.32 5.79
N GLN A 15 6.28 2.10 5.58
CA GLN A 15 7.24 3.19 5.45
C GLN A 15 6.93 4.10 4.24
N GLY A 16 6.64 3.52 3.07
CA GLY A 16 6.27 4.28 1.88
C GLY A 16 4.94 5.04 2.02
N LEU A 17 3.93 4.42 2.63
CA LEU A 17 2.64 5.04 2.92
C LEU A 17 2.81 6.24 3.86
N CYS A 18 3.59 6.09 4.94
CA CYS A 18 3.89 7.17 5.88
C CYS A 18 4.69 8.31 5.24
N PHE A 19 5.59 8.00 4.30
CA PHE A 19 6.38 9.02 3.59
C PHE A 19 5.51 9.91 2.71
N HIS A 20 4.50 9.33 2.05
CA HIS A 20 3.57 10.04 1.16
C HIS A 20 2.27 10.47 1.86
N TYR A 21 2.19 10.37 3.19
CA TYR A 21 0.99 10.68 3.94
C TYR A 21 0.82 12.18 4.17
N ASP A 22 -0.27 12.73 3.65
CA ASP A 22 -0.72 14.08 3.94
C ASP A 22 -1.61 14.07 5.19
N SER A 23 -1.07 14.58 6.30
CA SER A 23 -1.79 14.68 7.57
C SER A 23 -2.96 15.65 7.56
N LEU A 24 -2.97 16.62 6.64
CA LEU A 24 -4.06 17.60 6.52
C LEU A 24 -5.26 16.97 5.81
N ALA A 25 -5.00 16.21 4.74
CA ALA A 25 -6.03 15.51 3.99
C ALA A 25 -6.38 14.12 4.56
N ASN A 26 -5.59 13.61 5.52
CA ASN A 26 -5.61 12.22 5.99
C ASN A 26 -5.57 11.21 4.84
N ARG A 27 -4.73 11.46 3.84
CA ARG A 27 -4.66 10.69 2.59
C ARG A 27 -3.22 10.48 2.16
N VAL A 28 -2.92 9.35 1.54
CA VAL A 28 -1.61 9.11 0.91
C VAL A 28 -1.64 9.67 -0.51
N GLN A 29 -0.76 10.63 -0.81
CA GLN A 29 -0.68 11.31 -2.11
C GLN A 29 0.36 10.64 -3.04
N CYS A 30 0.16 9.37 -3.37
CA CYS A 30 0.97 8.70 -4.40
C CYS A 30 0.21 7.56 -5.08
N SER A 31 0.64 7.17 -6.28
CA SER A 31 0.07 6.02 -6.97
C SER A 31 0.59 4.69 -6.41
N ILE A 32 -0.20 3.61 -6.50
CA ILE A 32 0.23 2.27 -6.04
C ILE A 32 1.43 1.80 -6.85
N THR A 33 1.53 2.17 -8.12
CA THR A 33 2.67 1.83 -8.98
C THR A 33 3.94 2.51 -8.51
N THR A 34 3.91 3.83 -8.26
CA THR A 34 5.04 4.58 -7.70
C THR A 34 5.45 4.00 -6.35
N LEU A 35 4.49 3.78 -5.46
CA LEU A 35 4.74 3.24 -4.13
C LEU A 35 5.34 1.83 -4.20
N ALA A 36 4.86 0.98 -5.11
CA ALA A 36 5.42 -0.35 -5.32
C ALA A 36 6.87 -0.31 -5.84
N ILE A 37 7.21 0.65 -6.71
CA ILE A 37 8.56 0.84 -7.24
C ILE A 37 9.50 1.30 -6.12
N GLU A 38 9.13 2.35 -5.39
CA GLU A 38 9.93 2.92 -4.30
C GLU A 38 10.15 1.93 -3.15
N CYS A 39 9.14 1.10 -2.86
CA CYS A 39 9.22 0.05 -1.84
C CYS A 39 9.96 -1.22 -2.32
N GLY A 40 10.45 -1.28 -3.56
CA GLY A 40 11.10 -2.47 -4.13
C GLY A 40 10.18 -3.68 -4.33
N LEU A 41 8.87 -3.45 -4.39
CA LEU A 41 7.84 -4.47 -4.53
C LEU A 41 7.39 -4.71 -5.97
N ALA A 42 7.63 -3.74 -6.84
CA ALA A 42 7.48 -3.91 -8.27
C ALA A 42 8.43 -5.02 -8.79
N THR A 43 7.96 -5.80 -9.75
CA THR A 43 8.80 -6.73 -10.51
C THR A 43 8.58 -6.48 -11.99
N GLU A 44 9.66 -6.44 -12.75
CA GLU A 44 9.59 -6.39 -14.20
C GLU A 44 9.84 -7.78 -14.78
N SER A 45 9.01 -8.21 -15.71
CA SER A 45 9.21 -9.45 -16.45
C SER A 45 10.23 -9.24 -17.58
N ALA A 46 10.81 -10.33 -18.10
CA ALA A 46 11.71 -10.28 -19.27
C ALA A 46 11.06 -9.66 -20.53
N ALA A 47 9.72 -9.61 -20.58
CA ALA A 47 8.96 -8.96 -21.64
C ALA A 47 8.68 -7.46 -21.38
N GLY A 48 9.30 -6.86 -20.37
CA GLY A 48 9.13 -5.43 -20.00
C GLY A 48 7.81 -5.12 -19.28
N LYS A 49 7.04 -6.14 -18.88
CA LYS A 49 5.78 -5.93 -18.15
C LYS A 49 6.02 -5.78 -16.65
N LEU A 50 5.63 -4.64 -16.10
CA LEU A 50 5.63 -4.35 -14.67
C LEU A 50 4.48 -5.05 -13.94
N SER A 51 4.77 -5.63 -12.78
CA SER A 51 3.81 -6.25 -11.87
C SER A 51 3.95 -5.66 -10.47
N ILE A 52 2.82 -5.19 -9.93
CA ILE A 52 2.70 -4.59 -8.60
C ILE A 52 1.95 -5.51 -7.62
N THR A 53 1.73 -6.76 -8.00
CA THR A 53 0.90 -7.73 -7.25
C THR A 53 1.36 -7.96 -5.81
N ARG A 54 2.65 -7.77 -5.51
CA ARG A 54 3.17 -7.85 -4.12
C ARG A 54 2.66 -6.68 -3.27
N ALA A 55 2.66 -5.47 -3.83
CA ALA A 55 2.17 -4.28 -3.16
C ALA A 55 0.64 -4.35 -2.94
N THR A 56 -0.11 -4.69 -3.99
CA THR A 56 -1.57 -4.77 -3.89
C THR A 56 -2.04 -5.83 -2.91
N ARG A 57 -1.43 -7.03 -2.89
CA ARG A 57 -1.76 -8.08 -1.90
C ARG A 57 -1.48 -7.67 -0.45
N ALA A 58 -0.42 -6.91 -0.22
CA ALA A 58 -0.09 -6.44 1.12
C ALA A 58 -1.00 -5.27 1.55
N LEU A 59 -1.43 -4.40 0.62
CA LEU A 59 -2.49 -3.41 0.88
C LEU A 59 -3.83 -4.09 1.23
N THR A 60 -4.23 -5.12 0.49
CA THR A 60 -5.44 -5.92 0.82
C THR A 60 -5.34 -6.49 2.23
N PHE A 61 -4.20 -7.07 2.59
CA PHE A 61 -3.99 -7.59 3.94
C PHE A 61 -4.07 -6.50 5.01
N LEU A 62 -3.50 -5.30 4.77
CA LEU A 62 -3.60 -4.17 5.71
C LEU A 62 -5.04 -3.67 5.85
N SER A 63 -5.84 -3.70 4.78
CA SER A 63 -7.26 -3.35 4.84
C SER A 63 -8.10 -4.39 5.58
N GLU A 64 -7.79 -5.69 5.40
CA GLU A 64 -8.46 -6.78 6.12
C GLU A 64 -8.21 -6.69 7.63
N LEU A 65 -7.05 -6.17 8.03
CA LEU A 65 -6.72 -5.87 9.43
C LEU A 65 -7.39 -4.58 9.95
N GLY A 66 -8.05 -3.81 9.10
CA GLY A 66 -8.68 -2.52 9.45
C GLY A 66 -7.67 -1.42 9.77
N LEU A 67 -6.42 -1.54 9.31
CA LEU A 67 -5.37 -0.54 9.54
C LEU A 67 -5.43 0.59 8.52
N ILE A 68 -5.82 0.27 7.29
CA ILE A 68 -6.01 1.23 6.21
C ILE A 68 -7.39 1.03 5.58
N THR A 69 -7.94 2.08 5.00
CA THR A 69 -8.95 1.92 3.96
C THR A 69 -8.31 2.28 2.64
N TYR A 70 -8.60 1.51 1.59
CA TYR A 70 -8.18 1.89 0.26
C TYR A 70 -9.24 1.62 -0.80
N GLN A 71 -9.37 2.54 -1.74
CA GLN A 71 -10.16 2.38 -2.96
C GLN A 71 -9.24 2.45 -4.17
N THR A 72 -9.48 1.56 -5.13
CA THR A 72 -8.76 1.54 -6.40
C THR A 72 -9.74 1.72 -7.53
N GLU A 73 -9.48 2.70 -8.37
CA GLU A 73 -10.14 2.83 -9.67
C GLU A 73 -9.17 2.39 -10.76
N TYR A 74 -9.68 1.58 -11.69
CA TYR A 74 -8.91 1.22 -12.87
C TYR A 74 -9.07 2.33 -13.91
N ASP A 75 -7.98 3.01 -14.26
CA ASP A 75 -7.99 4.00 -15.33
C ASP A 75 -7.62 3.31 -16.66
N PRO A 76 -8.56 3.16 -17.61
CA PRO A 76 -8.30 2.53 -18.90
C PRO A 76 -7.39 3.35 -19.82
N LEU A 77 -7.23 4.67 -19.59
CA LEU A 77 -6.34 5.52 -20.40
C LEU A 77 -4.86 5.28 -20.05
N ILE A 78 -4.58 5.08 -18.76
CA ILE A 78 -3.22 4.87 -18.24
C ILE A 78 -2.92 3.36 -18.10
N GLY A 79 -3.95 2.51 -18.13
CA GLY A 79 -3.82 1.05 -18.01
C GLY A 79 -3.35 0.60 -16.63
N CYS A 80 -3.56 1.43 -15.60
CA CYS A 80 -3.07 1.22 -14.25
C CYS A 80 -4.18 1.45 -13.22
N TYR A 81 -4.05 0.81 -12.06
CA TYR A 81 -4.90 1.09 -10.90
C TYR A 81 -4.38 2.33 -10.19
N ILE A 82 -5.20 3.37 -10.14
CA ILE A 82 -4.93 4.58 -9.36
C ILE A 82 -5.53 4.35 -7.97
N PRO A 83 -4.74 4.44 -6.88
CA PRO A 83 -5.32 4.57 -5.55
C PRO A 83 -6.02 5.92 -5.50
N THR A 84 -7.34 5.92 -5.54
CA THR A 84 -8.11 7.15 -5.42
C THR A 84 -8.11 7.64 -3.98
N ASP A 85 -8.07 6.73 -3.02
CA ASP A 85 -7.98 7.07 -1.61
C ASP A 85 -7.30 5.95 -0.83
N ILE A 86 -6.15 6.21 -0.22
CA ILE A 86 -5.60 5.38 0.87
C ILE A 86 -5.57 6.26 2.12
N THR A 87 -6.26 5.84 3.17
CA THR A 87 -6.32 6.56 4.45
C THR A 87 -5.95 5.64 5.60
N PHE A 88 -5.32 6.19 6.64
CA PHE A 88 -5.04 5.44 7.86
C PHE A 88 -6.28 5.41 8.75
N THR A 89 -6.58 4.24 9.29
CA THR A 89 -7.63 4.09 10.29
C THR A 89 -7.05 4.37 11.67
N LEU A 90 -7.86 4.91 12.59
CA LEU A 90 -7.45 5.13 13.98
C LEU A 90 -6.95 3.85 14.67
N ALA A 91 -7.36 2.67 14.21
CA ALA A 91 -6.86 1.37 14.68
C ALA A 91 -5.32 1.25 14.58
N LEU A 92 -4.70 1.93 13.61
CA LEU A 92 -3.24 1.94 13.43
C LEU A 92 -2.55 2.75 14.56
N PHE A 93 -3.20 3.82 15.03
CA PHE A 93 -2.70 4.69 16.10
C PHE A 93 -3.21 4.31 17.50
N CYS A 94 -4.27 3.51 17.56
CA CYS A 94 -4.76 2.90 18.79
C CYS A 94 -3.74 1.88 19.27
N ARG A 95 -2.77 2.38 20.03
CA ARG A 95 -1.94 1.60 20.93
C ARG A 95 -2.89 0.72 21.72
N SER A 96 -2.84 -0.59 21.48
CA SER A 96 -3.49 -1.57 22.33
C SER A 96 -3.04 -1.21 23.75
N ARG A 97 -3.94 -0.67 24.57
CA ARG A 97 -3.75 -0.76 26.01
C ARG A 97 -3.74 -2.27 26.27
N CYS A 98 -2.55 -2.85 26.41
CA CYS A 98 -2.40 -4.03 27.23
C CYS A 98 -2.87 -3.59 28.62
N VAL A 99 -4.15 -3.86 28.91
CA VAL A 99 -4.65 -4.02 30.27
C VAL A 99 -4.55 -5.51 30.56
#